data_AF-A0A7J4ETS8-F1
#
_entry.id   AF-A0A7J4ETS8-F1
#
_cell.length_a   1.000
_cell.length_b   1.000
_cell.length_c   1.000
_cell.angle_alpha   90.00
_cell.angle_beta   90.00
_cell.angle_gamma   90.00
#
_symmetry.space_group_name_H-M   'P 1'
#
loop_
_entity.id
_entity.type
_entity.pdbx_description
1 polymer ?
#
loop_
_entity_poly.entity_id
_entity_poly.type
_entity_poly.pdbx_seq_one_letter_code
_entity_poly.pdbx_strand_id
1 'polypeptide(L)'
;MTYSEWRKKDSEKVMVEWRGEIYIGIIQQVAPEYSNEIVFLCKSFYPKPNFEDALRDSNIVNLYADGELNLTGRYHLLRRDGDELKSLTSEQREYMNKFMTRIYELMVDDEILGL
;
A
#
# COMPACT_ATOMS: atom_id res chain seq x y z
N MET A 1 -4.11 -22.52 -10.70
CA MET A 1 -3.99 -21.09 -10.33
C MET A 1 -2.83 -20.52 -11.11
N THR A 2 -3.14 -19.75 -12.15
CA THR A 2 -2.16 -19.05 -12.97
C THR A 2 -1.64 -17.83 -12.21
N TYR A 3 -0.36 -17.52 -12.38
CA TYR A 3 0.38 -16.43 -11.73
C TYR A 3 -0.24 -15.02 -11.89
N SER A 4 -1.30 -14.87 -12.70
CA SER A 4 -1.91 -13.61 -13.11
C SER A 4 -3.02 -13.07 -12.20
N GLU A 5 -3.51 -13.83 -11.22
CA GLU A 5 -4.75 -13.48 -10.48
C GLU A 5 -4.52 -12.92 -9.07
N TRP A 6 -3.31 -13.01 -8.52
CA TRP A 6 -3.03 -12.69 -7.11
C TRP A 6 -2.74 -11.21 -6.81
N ARG A 7 -2.59 -10.37 -7.84
CA ARG A 7 -2.50 -8.91 -7.72
C ARG A 7 -3.28 -8.25 -8.84
N LYS A 8 -4.03 -7.19 -8.53
CA LYS A 8 -4.60 -6.36 -9.60
C LYS A 8 -3.49 -5.54 -10.23
N LYS A 9 -3.45 -5.46 -11.57
CA LYS A 9 -2.46 -4.63 -12.27
C LYS A 9 -2.66 -3.13 -12.05
N ASP A 10 -3.88 -2.73 -11.71
CA ASP A 10 -4.21 -1.34 -11.45
C ASP A 10 -3.63 -0.92 -10.09
N SER A 11 -2.87 0.17 -10.10
CA SER A 11 -2.37 0.85 -8.90
C SER A 11 -2.95 2.25 -8.84
N GLU A 12 -3.23 2.71 -7.63
CA GLU A 12 -3.72 4.06 -7.37
C GLU A 12 -2.58 4.89 -6.81
N LYS A 13 -2.42 6.13 -7.31
CA LYS A 13 -1.54 7.11 -6.66
C LYS A 13 -2.22 7.54 -5.37
N VAL A 14 -1.47 7.56 -4.28
CA VAL A 14 -2.00 7.88 -2.96
C VAL A 14 -1.22 8.99 -2.27
N MET A 15 -1.96 9.78 -1.52
CA MET A 15 -1.45 10.59 -0.44
C MET A 15 -1.84 9.93 0.88
N VAL A 16 -0.86 9.61 1.72
CA VAL A 16 -1.07 8.95 3.01
C VAL A 16 -0.72 9.92 4.12
N GLU A 17 -1.71 10.29 4.92
CA GLU A 17 -1.49 10.99 6.18
C GLU A 17 -1.22 9.97 7.28
N TRP A 18 -0.10 10.14 7.99
CA TRP A 18 0.27 9.30 9.12
C TRP A 18 0.95 10.14 10.20
N ARG A 19 0.35 10.19 11.40
CA ARG A 19 0.87 10.96 12.55
C ARG A 19 1.12 12.44 12.24
N GLY A 20 0.25 13.05 11.45
CA GLY A 20 0.32 14.46 11.04
C GLY A 20 1.31 14.76 9.92
N GLU A 21 2.01 13.73 9.42
CA GLU A 21 2.95 13.83 8.30
C GLU A 21 2.32 13.24 7.03
N ILE A 22 2.67 13.83 5.89
CA ILE A 22 2.12 13.43 4.58
C ILE A 22 3.17 12.68 3.78
N TYR A 23 2.77 11.53 3.25
CA TYR A 23 3.58 10.69 2.38
C TYR A 23 2.88 10.53 1.03
N ILE A 24 3.66 10.36 -0.03
CA ILE A 24 3.13 10.11 -1.38
C ILE A 24 3.59 8.74 -1.83
N GLY A 25 2.72 8.00 -2.51
CA GLY A 25 3.04 6.64 -2.93
C GLY A 25 2.05 6.08 -3.94
N ILE A 26 2.12 4.76 -4.06
CA ILE A 26 1.16 3.95 -4.78
C ILE A 26 0.59 2.89 -3.84
N ILE A 27 -0.68 2.56 -4.04
CA ILE A 27 -1.34 1.45 -3.38
C ILE A 27 -1.83 0.47 -4.43
N GLN A 28 -1.72 -0.82 -4.12
CA GLN A 28 -2.14 -1.89 -5.01
C GLN A 28 -2.87 -2.96 -4.21
N GLN A 29 -3.98 -3.44 -4.75
CA GLN A 29 -4.71 -4.55 -4.16
C GLN A 29 -3.97 -5.87 -4.38
N VAL A 30 -3.80 -6.65 -3.32
CA VAL A 30 -3.15 -7.97 -3.34
C VAL A 30 -4.07 -9.03 -2.75
N ALA A 31 -3.91 -10.28 -3.20
CA ALA A 31 -4.77 -11.40 -2.86
C ALA A 31 -6.30 -11.11 -3.01
N PRO A 32 -6.75 -10.50 -4.13
CA PRO A 32 -8.17 -10.20 -4.38
C PRO A 32 -9.07 -11.44 -4.26
N GLU A 33 -8.53 -12.63 -4.52
CA GLU A 33 -9.21 -13.91 -4.39
C GLU A 33 -9.61 -14.26 -2.95
N TYR A 34 -8.94 -13.67 -1.97
CA TYR A 34 -9.18 -13.88 -0.54
C TYR A 34 -9.87 -12.68 0.10
N SER A 35 -9.35 -11.47 -0.12
CA SER A 35 -9.96 -10.25 0.40
C SER A 35 -9.65 -9.06 -0.49
N ASN A 36 -10.66 -8.23 -0.74
CA ASN A 36 -10.46 -7.00 -1.49
C ASN A 36 -9.80 -5.87 -0.71
N GLU A 37 -9.57 -6.07 0.59
CA GLU A 37 -9.04 -5.07 1.50
C GLU A 37 -7.51 -5.16 1.65
N ILE A 38 -6.91 -6.30 1.30
CA ILE A 38 -5.46 -6.47 1.48
C ILE A 38 -4.76 -5.66 0.40
N VAL A 39 -3.91 -4.76 0.85
CA VAL A 39 -3.22 -3.80 -0.01
C VAL A 39 -1.74 -3.77 0.28
N PHE A 40 -0.96 -3.59 -0.78
CA PHE A 40 0.44 -3.25 -0.71
C PHE A 40 0.59 -1.75 -0.94
N LEU A 41 1.19 -1.06 0.04
CA LEU A 41 1.53 0.35 -0.03
C LEU A 41 3.03 0.48 -0.26
N CYS A 42 3.41 1.18 -1.33
CA CYS A 42 4.76 1.67 -1.55
C CYS A 42 4.74 3.19 -1.46
N LYS A 43 5.37 3.77 -0.44
CA LYS A 43 5.37 5.21 -0.18
C LYS A 43 6.77 5.81 -0.09
N SER A 44 6.83 7.13 -0.18
CA SER A 44 8.04 7.90 0.05
C SER A 44 8.67 7.58 1.41
N PHE A 45 10.01 7.55 1.44
CA PHE A 45 10.75 7.26 2.67
C PHE A 45 10.59 8.40 3.70
N TYR A 46 10.59 9.64 3.21
CA TYR A 46 10.42 10.85 4.01
C TYR A 46 9.07 11.52 3.72
N PRO A 47 8.50 12.24 4.69
CA PRO A 47 7.34 13.09 4.47
C PRO A 47 7.59 14.13 3.36
N LYS A 48 6.51 14.58 2.72
CA LYS A 48 6.52 15.58 1.66
C LYS A 48 5.78 16.84 2.15
N PRO A 49 6.50 17.84 2.69
CA PRO A 49 5.88 19.02 3.29
C PRO A 49 5.18 19.94 2.28
N ASN A 50 5.63 19.94 1.01
CA ASN A 50 5.07 20.79 -0.06
C ASN A 50 4.43 19.92 -1.15
N PHE A 51 3.28 19.32 -0.84
CA PHE A 51 2.57 18.38 -1.72
C PHE A 51 1.52 19.06 -2.62
N GLU A 52 1.45 20.40 -2.64
CA GLU A 52 0.53 21.18 -3.48
C GLU A 52 0.65 20.84 -4.97
N ASP A 53 1.85 20.43 -5.42
CA ASP A 53 2.07 19.97 -6.79
C ASP A 53 1.53 18.56 -7.05
N ALA A 54 1.50 17.68 -6.03
CA ALA A 54 0.89 16.36 -6.13
C ALA A 54 -0.64 16.48 -6.26
N LEU A 55 -1.27 17.41 -5.51
CA LEU A 55 -2.71 17.67 -5.55
C LEU A 55 -3.25 18.16 -6.91
N ARG A 56 -2.37 18.58 -7.83
CA ARG A 56 -2.78 18.99 -9.19
C ARG A 56 -3.19 17.81 -10.07
N ASP A 57 -2.79 16.58 -9.70
CA ASP A 57 -3.21 15.36 -10.37
C ASP A 57 -4.55 14.92 -9.77
N SER A 58 -5.65 15.05 -10.54
CA SER A 58 -7.03 14.82 -10.08
C SER A 58 -7.33 13.37 -9.70
N ASN A 59 -6.36 12.46 -9.81
CA ASN A 59 -6.51 11.03 -9.59
C ASN A 59 -5.77 10.52 -8.34
N ILE A 60 -5.34 11.42 -7.44
CA ILE A 60 -4.75 11.00 -6.17
C ILE A 60 -5.84 10.67 -5.16
N VAL A 61 -5.72 9.49 -4.56
CA VAL A 61 -6.58 9.04 -3.47
C VAL A 61 -5.95 9.46 -2.13
N ASN A 62 -6.75 10.09 -1.28
CA ASN A 62 -6.31 10.49 0.06
C ASN A 62 -6.61 9.36 1.05
N LEU A 63 -5.60 8.94 1.80
CA LEU A 63 -5.70 7.87 2.77
C LEU A 63 -5.20 8.33 4.13
N TYR A 64 -5.81 7.81 5.19
CA TYR A 64 -5.47 8.08 6.58
C TYR A 64 -4.98 6.79 7.24
N ALA A 65 -3.74 6.80 7.73
CA ALA A 65 -3.19 5.66 8.44
C ALA A 65 -3.41 5.78 9.95
N ASP A 66 -3.91 4.70 10.54
CA ASP A 66 -4.05 4.56 11.99
C ASP A 66 -2.71 4.89 12.69
N GLY A 67 -2.77 5.67 13.78
CA GLY A 67 -1.60 6.07 14.55
C GLY A 67 -0.83 4.89 15.16
N GLU A 68 -1.50 3.74 15.35
CA GLU A 68 -0.89 2.50 15.83
C GLU A 68 -0.04 1.79 14.77
N LEU A 69 -0.24 2.10 13.47
CA LEU A 69 0.60 1.53 12.42
C LEU A 69 2.03 2.05 12.53
N ASN A 70 2.99 1.16 12.26
CA ASN A 70 4.38 1.54 12.04
C ASN A 70 4.66 1.60 10.54
N LEU A 71 4.53 2.78 9.95
CA LEU A 71 4.83 3.02 8.53
C LEU A 71 6.27 3.49 8.30
N THR A 72 7.20 3.12 9.17
CA THR A 72 8.63 3.39 8.96
C THR A 72 9.14 2.55 7.77
N GLY A 73 9.73 3.20 6.77
CA GLY A 73 10.16 2.55 5.51
C GLY A 73 9.17 2.76 4.36
N ARG A 74 9.44 2.11 3.22
CA ARG A 74 8.71 2.34 1.96
C ARG A 74 7.53 1.39 1.76
N TYR A 75 7.73 0.12 2.06
CA TYR A 75 6.82 -0.96 1.66
C TYR A 75 6.04 -1.49 2.86
N HIS A 76 4.72 -1.59 2.72
CA HIS A 76 3.82 -1.98 3.80
C HIS A 76 2.70 -2.87 3.26
N LEU A 77 2.38 -3.93 3.99
CA LEU A 77 1.21 -4.77 3.73
C LEU A 77 0.14 -4.45 4.77
N LEU A 78 -0.99 -3.93 4.31
CA LEU A 78 -2.00 -3.30 5.15
C LEU A 78 -3.40 -3.77 4.75
N ARG A 79 -4.38 -3.43 5.59
CA ARG A 79 -5.79 -3.53 5.27
C ARG A 79 -6.32 -2.13 4.94
N ARG A 80 -6.98 -1.97 3.80
CA ARG A 80 -7.71 -0.75 3.42
C ARG A 80 -9.20 -0.91 3.70
N ASP A 81 -9.76 0.04 4.42
CA ASP A 81 -11.18 0.14 4.76
C ASP A 81 -11.67 1.54 4.38
N GLY A 82 -12.20 1.67 3.15
CA GLY A 82 -12.46 2.96 2.53
C GLY A 82 -11.18 3.79 2.35
N ASP A 83 -11.11 4.92 3.06
CA ASP A 83 -9.96 5.82 3.04
C ASP A 83 -9.01 5.58 4.22
N GLU A 84 -9.27 4.56 5.06
CA GLU A 84 -8.44 4.25 6.22
C GLU A 84 -7.49 3.07 5.94
N LEU A 85 -6.24 3.22 6.36
CA LEU A 85 -5.25 2.16 6.41
C LEU A 85 -5.10 1.63 7.83
N LYS A 86 -5.25 0.31 7.97
CA LYS A 86 -5.27 -0.42 9.24
C LYS A 86 -4.32 -1.61 9.19
N SER A 87 -4.06 -2.17 10.36
CA SER A 87 -3.39 -3.48 10.45
C SER A 87 -4.26 -4.56 9.82
N LEU A 88 -3.60 -5.55 9.20
CA LEU A 88 -4.27 -6.79 8.79
C LEU A 88 -4.95 -7.47 9.99
N THR A 89 -6.12 -8.06 9.75
CA THR A 89 -6.74 -8.97 10.73
C THR A 89 -5.85 -10.21 10.94
N SER A 90 -6.09 -10.96 12.02
CA SER A 90 -5.36 -12.21 12.29
C SER A 90 -5.48 -13.21 11.14
N GLU A 91 -6.66 -13.33 10.55
CA GLU A 91 -6.92 -14.24 9.42
C GLU A 91 -6.18 -13.78 8.14
N GLN A 92 -6.24 -12.49 7.84
CA GLN A 92 -5.51 -11.90 6.71
C GLN A 92 -3.99 -12.09 6.88
N ARG A 93 -3.47 -11.89 8.09
CA ARG A 93 -2.05 -12.12 8.39
C ARG A 93 -1.66 -13.59 8.23
N GLU A 94 -2.47 -14.51 8.72
CA GLU A 94 -2.22 -15.95 8.56
C GLU A 94 -2.21 -16.35 7.08
N TYR A 95 -3.16 -15.84 6.31
CA TYR A 95 -3.21 -16.05 4.87
C TYR A 95 -1.92 -15.52 4.22
N MET A 96 -1.56 -14.27 4.46
CA MET A 96 -0.40 -13.65 3.83
C MET A 96 0.93 -14.28 4.22
N ASN A 97 1.04 -14.81 5.45
CA ASN A 97 2.21 -15.56 5.89
C ASN A 97 2.46 -16.82 5.04
N LYS A 98 1.40 -17.45 4.52
CA LYS A 98 1.51 -18.61 3.61
C LYS A 98 2.02 -18.21 2.22
N PHE A 99 2.02 -16.91 1.89
CA PHE A 99 2.37 -16.36 0.59
C PHE A 99 3.52 -15.32 0.65
N MET A 100 4.34 -15.33 1.71
CA MET A 100 5.43 -14.35 1.91
C MET A 100 6.38 -14.23 0.72
N THR A 101 6.69 -15.32 0.03
CA THR A 101 7.55 -15.29 -1.17
C THR A 101 6.99 -14.36 -2.25
N ARG A 102 5.67 -14.31 -2.42
CA ARG A 102 5.02 -13.42 -3.39
C ARG A 102 5.10 -11.95 -2.99
N ILE A 103 5.09 -11.66 -1.69
CA ILE A 103 5.28 -10.29 -1.20
C ILE A 103 6.70 -9.81 -1.46
N TYR A 104 7.71 -10.67 -1.33
CA TYR A 104 9.08 -10.32 -1.72
C TYR A 104 9.21 -10.03 -3.21
N GLU A 105 8.51 -10.77 -4.07
CA GLU A 105 8.47 -10.50 -5.51
C GLU A 105 7.95 -9.09 -5.83
N LEU A 106 6.95 -8.58 -5.09
CA LEU A 106 6.47 -7.19 -5.25
C LEU A 106 7.57 -6.17 -4.93
N MET A 107 8.29 -6.38 -3.83
CA MET A 107 9.34 -5.47 -3.40
C MET A 107 10.48 -5.40 -4.41
N VAL A 108 10.88 -6.54 -4.99
CA VAL A 108 11.94 -6.63 -5.99
C VAL A 108 11.51 -6.05 -7.33
N ASP A 109 10.28 -6.35 -7.78
CA ASP A 109 9.73 -5.80 -9.03
C ASP A 109 9.67 -4.26 -8.97
N ASP A 110 9.28 -3.68 -7.83
CA ASP A 110 9.19 -2.23 -7.65
C ASP A 110 10.55 -1.54 -7.54
N GLU A 111 11.58 -2.21 -6.99
CA GLU A 111 12.97 -1.70 -7.03
C GLU A 111 13.49 -1.56 -8.47
N ILE A 112 13.02 -2.38 -9.40
CA ILE A 112 13.37 -2.30 -10.83
C ILE A 112 12.66 -1.10 -11.50
N LEU A 113 11.53 -0.64 -10.96
CA LEU A 113 10.73 0.47 -11.53
C LEU A 113 11.13 1.87 -11.02
N GLY A 114 12.10 1.97 -10.10
CA GLY A 114 12.79 3.23 -9.80
C GLY A 114 11.95 4.31 -9.11
N LEU A 115 11.04 3.93 -8.20
CA LEU A 115 10.37 4.87 -7.27
C LEU A 115 11.24 5.25 -6.06
#